data_AF-E3PSH3-F1
#
_entry.id   AF-E3PSH3-F1
#
_cell.length_a   1.000
_cell.length_b   1.000
_cell.length_c   1.000
_cell.angle_alpha   90.00
_cell.angle_beta   90.00
_cell.angle_gamma   90.00
#
_symmetry.space_group_name_H-M   'P 1'
#
loop_
_entity.id
_entity.type
_entity.pdbx_description
1 polymer ?
#
loop_
_entity_poly.entity_id
_entity_poly.type
_entity_poly.pdbx_seq_one_letter_code
_entity_poly.pdbx_strand_id
1 'polypeptide(L)'
;MSQSVVLILLGVAFVLNIISFLMLAKKDDTKPDEDNLQGELILIHRSTNQIISEIDKLKTELQSIETKLETDDDVISKFSKQGMSNIDMAKAMNRSVKEIDLIMKMRGNR
;
A
#
# COMPACT_ATOMS: atom_id res chain seq x y z
N MET A 1 0.01 2.98 -8.78
CA MET A 1 0.85 1.88 -8.23
C MET A 1 2.11 1.63 -9.07
N SER A 2 3.30 1.80 -8.47
CA SER A 2 4.59 1.49 -9.11
C SER A 2 4.74 -0.03 -9.30
N GLN A 3 5.31 -0.45 -10.44
CA GLN A 3 5.66 -1.86 -10.73
C GLN A 3 6.46 -2.51 -9.58
N SER A 4 7.24 -1.71 -8.85
CA SER A 4 8.02 -2.16 -7.68
C SER A 4 7.15 -2.72 -6.55
N VAL A 5 5.95 -2.17 -6.31
CA VAL A 5 5.05 -2.64 -5.24
C VAL A 5 4.46 -4.01 -5.60
N VAL A 6 4.10 -4.19 -6.87
CA VAL A 6 3.59 -5.47 -7.39
C VAL A 6 4.66 -6.56 -7.26
N LEU A 7 5.91 -6.24 -7.60
CA LEU A 7 7.04 -7.17 -7.46
C LEU A 7 7.32 -7.59 -6.02
N ILE A 8 7.19 -6.67 -5.06
CA ILE A 8 7.36 -6.99 -3.63
C ILE A 8 6.26 -7.94 -3.16
N LEU A 9 4.99 -7.67 -3.50
CA LEU A 9 3.88 -8.55 -3.14
C LEU A 9 4.01 -9.94 -3.77
N LEU A 10 4.46 -10.01 -5.03
CA LEU A 10 4.72 -11.28 -5.73
C LEU A 10 5.86 -12.06 -5.07
N GLY A 11 6.92 -11.38 -4.65
CA GLY A 11 8.03 -11.98 -3.92
C GLY A 11 7.60 -12.56 -2.57
N VAL A 12 6.80 -11.82 -1.80
CA VAL A 12 6.27 -12.30 -0.51
C VAL A 12 5.35 -13.52 -0.71
N ALA A 13 4.46 -13.49 -1.69
CA ALA A 13 3.58 -14.62 -2.00
C ALA A 13 4.37 -15.87 -2.42
N PHE A 14 5.43 -15.70 -3.21
CA PHE A 14 6.30 -16.80 -3.63
C PHE A 14 7.04 -17.46 -2.45
N VAL A 15 7.58 -16.64 -1.54
CA VAL A 15 8.26 -17.13 -0.33
C VAL A 15 7.29 -17.88 0.59
N LEU A 16 6.09 -17.35 0.82
CA LEU A 16 5.06 -18.03 1.62
C LEU A 16 4.64 -19.38 1.01
N ASN A 17 4.59 -19.46 -0.32
CA ASN A 17 4.25 -20.69 -1.03
C ASN A 17 5.35 -21.76 -0.87
N ILE A 18 6.63 -21.37 -1.00
CA ILE A 18 7.77 -22.27 -0.74
C ILE A 18 7.78 -22.77 0.71
N ILE A 19 7.56 -21.86 1.68
CA ILE A 19 7.52 -22.23 3.10
C ILE A 19 6.40 -23.23 3.36
N SER A 20 5.20 -22.99 2.81
CA SER A 20 4.06 -23.90 2.94
C SER A 20 4.36 -25.27 2.33
N PHE A 21 4.98 -25.29 1.15
CA PHE A 21 5.40 -26.53 0.48
C PHE A 21 6.44 -27.32 1.30
N LEU A 22 7.47 -26.64 1.83
CA LEU A 22 8.49 -27.28 2.68
C LEU A 22 7.91 -27.82 3.99
N MET A 23 6.92 -27.13 4.56
CA MET A 23 6.24 -27.56 5.78
C MET A 23 5.37 -28.80 5.52
N LEU A 24 4.70 -28.86 4.37
CA LEU A 24 3.95 -30.04 3.91
C LEU A 24 4.88 -31.22 3.60
N ALA A 25 5.99 -30.99 2.89
CA ALA A 25 6.95 -32.03 2.51
C ALA A 25 7.66 -32.67 3.72
N LYS A 26 7.76 -31.97 4.86
CA LYS A 26 8.33 -32.52 6.10
C LYS A 26 7.37 -33.43 6.87
N LYS A 27 6.07 -33.49 6.51
CA LYS A 27 5.03 -34.22 7.26
C LYS A 27 4.87 -35.68 6.82
N ASP A 28 5.62 -36.15 5.82
CA ASP A 28 5.43 -37.46 5.16
C ASP A 28 5.87 -38.72 5.93
N ASP A 29 6.46 -38.63 7.13
CA ASP A 29 6.83 -39.83 7.92
C ASP A 29 5.80 -40.25 8.99
N THR A 30 4.67 -39.55 9.09
CA THR A 30 3.58 -39.92 10.02
C THR A 30 2.24 -39.75 9.33
N LYS A 31 1.49 -40.85 9.18
CA LYS A 31 0.11 -40.85 8.66
C LYS A 31 -0.66 -39.64 9.22
N PRO A 32 -1.14 -38.71 8.37
CA PRO A 32 -1.86 -37.55 8.86
C PRO A 32 -3.24 -38.01 9.36
N ASP A 33 -3.52 -37.76 10.65
CA ASP A 33 -4.89 -37.74 11.15
C ASP A 33 -5.69 -36.74 10.29
N GLU A 34 -6.58 -37.23 9.42
CA GLU A 34 -7.40 -36.41 8.51
C GLU A 34 -8.14 -35.28 9.25
N ASP A 35 -8.54 -35.51 10.50
CA ASP A 35 -9.20 -34.54 11.35
C ASP A 35 -8.30 -33.34 11.73
N ASN A 36 -7.01 -33.60 11.98
CA ASN A 36 -6.03 -32.55 12.26
C ASN A 36 -5.70 -31.73 11.00
N LEU A 37 -5.66 -32.39 9.84
CA LEU A 37 -5.42 -31.71 8.56
C LEU A 37 -6.60 -30.78 8.19
N GLN A 38 -7.84 -31.21 8.43
CA GLN A 38 -9.03 -30.37 8.23
C GLN A 38 -9.04 -29.16 9.18
N GLY A 39 -8.66 -29.35 10.44
CA GLY A 39 -8.52 -28.26 11.41
C GLY A 39 -7.48 -27.22 10.98
N GLU A 40 -6.30 -27.67 10.55
CA GLU A 40 -5.25 -26.79 9.99
C GLU A 40 -5.75 -26.04 8.74
N LEU A 41 -6.47 -26.71 7.85
CA LEU A 41 -6.97 -26.11 6.60
C LEU A 41 -8.05 -25.03 6.86
N ILE A 42 -8.93 -25.25 7.85
CA ILE A 42 -9.93 -24.26 8.27
C ILE A 42 -9.26 -23.03 8.88
N LEU A 43 -8.21 -23.22 9.69
CA LEU A 43 -7.44 -22.11 10.26
C LEU A 43 -6.72 -21.31 9.17
N ILE A 44 -6.09 -21.99 8.22
CA ILE A 44 -5.45 -21.35 7.05
C ILE A 44 -6.49 -20.59 6.24
N HIS A 45 -7.66 -21.17 5.98
CA HIS A 45 -8.73 -20.51 5.24
C HIS A 45 -9.23 -19.24 5.94
N ARG A 46 -9.45 -19.31 7.26
CA ARG A 46 -9.84 -18.14 8.06
C ARG A 46 -8.75 -17.06 8.06
N SER A 47 -7.50 -17.44 8.25
CA SER A 47 -6.37 -16.51 8.22
C SER A 47 -6.21 -15.86 6.85
N THR A 48 -6.37 -16.62 5.77
CA THR A 48 -6.34 -16.11 4.39
C THR A 48 -7.45 -15.10 4.14
N ASN A 49 -8.68 -15.39 4.59
CA ASN A 49 -9.80 -14.46 4.46
C ASN A 49 -9.59 -13.16 5.27
N GLN A 50 -8.96 -13.25 6.44
CA GLN A 50 -8.58 -12.06 7.22
C GLN A 50 -7.53 -11.22 6.48
N ILE A 51 -6.49 -11.86 5.92
CA ILE A 51 -5.45 -11.19 5.14
C ILE A 51 -6.07 -10.49 3.91
N ILE A 52 -6.99 -11.15 3.19
CA ILE A 52 -7.70 -10.54 2.05
C ILE A 52 -8.46 -9.29 2.50
N SER A 53 -9.17 -9.35 3.63
CA SER A 53 -9.91 -8.20 4.16
C SER A 53 -9.00 -7.04 4.55
N GLU A 54 -7.84 -7.32 5.14
CA GLU A 54 -6.85 -6.28 5.47
C GLU A 54 -6.24 -5.65 4.22
N ILE A 55 -5.98 -6.44 3.18
CA ILE A 55 -5.51 -5.95 1.88
C ILE A 55 -6.55 -5.01 1.24
N ASP A 56 -7.83 -5.35 1.28
CA ASP A 56 -8.90 -4.50 0.73
C ASP A 56 -9.04 -3.17 1.49
N LYS A 57 -8.87 -3.19 2.81
CA LYS A 57 -8.83 -1.96 3.63
C LYS A 57 -7.64 -1.09 3.23
N LEU A 58 -6.44 -1.67 3.18
CA LEU A 58 -5.22 -0.96 2.78
C LEU A 58 -5.35 -0.39 1.37
N LYS A 59 -5.98 -1.11 0.43
CA LYS A 59 -6.26 -0.63 -0.92
C LYS A 59 -7.17 0.59 -0.92
N THR A 60 -8.21 0.59 -0.08
CA THR A 60 -9.15 1.72 0.05
C THR A 60 -8.47 2.93 0.69
N GLU A 61 -7.70 2.72 1.74
CA GLU A 61 -6.91 3.80 2.37
C GLU A 61 -5.92 4.40 1.37
N LEU A 62 -5.23 3.56 0.59
CA LEU A 62 -4.27 4.00 -0.42
C LEU A 62 -4.96 4.79 -1.55
N GLN A 63 -6.14 4.36 -2.01
CA GLN A 63 -6.95 5.14 -2.96
C GLN A 63 -7.38 6.49 -2.38
N SER A 64 -7.73 6.56 -1.09
CA SER A 64 -8.06 7.84 -0.44
C SER A 64 -6.85 8.79 -0.37
N ILE A 65 -5.65 8.24 -0.19
CA ILE A 65 -4.40 9.02 -0.18
C ILE A 65 -4.06 9.49 -1.59
N GLU A 66 -4.16 8.62 -2.61
CA GLU A 66 -3.93 8.99 -4.02
C GLU A 66 -4.87 10.11 -4.47
N THR A 67 -6.18 10.01 -4.18
CA THR A 67 -7.16 11.05 -4.52
C THR A 67 -6.90 12.37 -3.81
N LYS A 68 -6.48 12.34 -2.54
CA LYS A 68 -6.09 13.53 -1.78
C LYS A 68 -4.82 14.18 -2.34
N LEU A 69 -3.85 13.38 -2.76
CA LEU A 69 -2.64 13.88 -3.42
C LEU A 69 -2.96 14.55 -4.76
N GLU A 70 -3.80 13.93 -5.60
CA GLU A 70 -4.21 14.50 -6.89
C GLU A 70 -4.92 15.85 -6.73
N THR A 71 -5.77 15.98 -5.70
CA THR A 71 -6.46 17.26 -5.42
C THR A 71 -5.51 18.34 -4.93
N ASP A 72 -4.61 18.02 -4.00
CA ASP A 72 -3.58 18.96 -3.55
C ASP A 72 -2.68 19.39 -4.72
N ASP A 73 -2.38 18.44 -5.62
CA ASP A 73 -1.53 18.66 -6.76
C ASP A 73 -2.15 19.62 -7.80
N ASP A 74 -3.45 19.50 -8.05
CA ASP A 74 -4.21 20.39 -8.94
C ASP A 74 -4.32 21.81 -8.35
N VAL A 75 -4.56 21.92 -7.03
CA VAL A 75 -4.68 23.20 -6.33
C VAL A 75 -3.36 24.00 -6.36
N ILE A 76 -2.22 23.36 -6.08
CA ILE A 76 -0.91 24.02 -6.17
C ILE A 76 -0.60 24.44 -7.60
N SER A 77 -0.99 23.64 -8.60
CA SER A 77 -0.78 23.98 -10.01
C SER A 77 -1.58 25.22 -10.43
N LYS A 78 -2.82 25.35 -9.94
CA LYS A 78 -3.68 26.51 -10.16
C LYS A 78 -3.08 27.77 -9.54
N PHE A 79 -2.62 27.68 -8.30
CA PHE A 79 -2.00 28.81 -7.62
C PHE A 79 -0.68 29.27 -8.27
N SER A 80 0.14 28.32 -8.73
CA SER A 80 1.35 28.61 -9.49
C SER A 80 1.04 29.35 -10.80
N LYS A 81 0.05 28.88 -11.58
CA LYS A 81 -0.39 29.53 -12.83
C LYS A 81 -0.95 30.93 -12.63
N GLN A 82 -1.52 31.20 -11.45
CA GLN A 82 -2.05 32.52 -11.08
C GLN A 82 -0.95 33.47 -10.56
N GLY A 83 0.31 33.04 -10.50
CA GLY A 83 1.43 33.86 -10.02
C GLY A 83 1.38 34.15 -8.51
N MET A 84 0.68 33.31 -7.74
CA MET A 84 0.54 33.49 -6.30
C MET A 84 1.89 33.24 -5.59
N SER A 85 2.15 33.91 -4.47
CA SER A 85 3.40 33.68 -3.71
C SER A 85 3.32 32.41 -2.86
N ASN A 86 4.46 31.79 -2.56
CA ASN A 86 4.51 30.59 -1.70
C ASN A 86 3.94 30.84 -0.29
N ILE A 87 4.01 32.08 0.19
CA ILE A 87 3.46 32.48 1.50
C ILE A 87 1.92 32.47 1.46
N ASP A 88 1.33 32.96 0.38
CA ASP A 88 -0.12 33.04 0.23
C ASP A 88 -0.71 31.65 -0.05
N MET A 89 -0.01 30.82 -0.84
CA MET A 89 -0.36 29.41 -1.02
C MET A 89 -0.34 28.63 0.30
N ALA A 90 0.70 28.83 1.12
CA ALA A 90 0.81 28.19 2.43
C ALA A 90 -0.38 28.55 3.34
N LYS A 91 -0.82 29.82 3.32
CA LYS A 91 -2.02 30.26 4.04
C LYS A 91 -3.30 29.64 3.48
N ALA A 92 -3.46 29.62 2.16
CA ALA A 92 -4.66 29.06 1.52
C ALA A 92 -4.80 27.55 1.74
N MET A 93 -3.69 26.82 1.80
CA MET A 93 -3.66 25.36 1.99
C MET A 93 -3.51 24.93 3.46
N ASN A 94 -3.39 25.88 4.40
CA ASN A 94 -3.08 25.62 5.81
C ASN A 94 -1.84 24.72 5.98
N ARG A 95 -0.78 25.01 5.25
CA ARG A 95 0.50 24.28 5.26
C ARG A 95 1.65 25.20 5.59
N SER A 96 2.81 24.63 5.90
CA SER A 96 4.02 25.42 6.10
C SER A 96 4.57 25.92 4.77
N VAL A 97 5.18 27.11 4.77
CA VAL A 97 5.85 27.68 3.58
C VAL A 97 6.95 26.75 3.06
N LYS A 98 7.63 26.02 3.97
CA LYS A 98 8.68 25.05 3.61
C LYS A 98 8.12 23.85 2.83
N GLU A 99 6.93 23.36 3.18
CA GLU A 99 6.28 22.28 2.43
C GLU A 99 5.89 22.73 1.02
N ILE A 100 5.33 23.93 0.87
CA ILE A 100 4.99 24.49 -0.45
C ILE A 100 6.24 24.70 -1.31
N ASP A 101 7.32 25.24 -0.72
CA ASP A 101 8.61 25.44 -1.42
C ASP A 101 9.23 24.11 -1.87
N LEU A 102 9.17 23.07 -1.04
CA LEU A 102 9.63 21.73 -1.40
C LEU A 102 8.82 21.15 -2.56
N ILE A 103 7.49 21.29 -2.53
CA ILE A 103 6.60 20.80 -3.58
C ILE A 103 6.86 21.53 -4.91
N MET A 104 7.02 22.86 -4.89
CA MET A 104 7.38 23.65 -6.07
C MET A 104 8.71 23.20 -6.69
N LYS A 105 9.73 22.98 -5.85
CA LYS A 105 11.04 22.48 -6.28
C LYS A 105 10.97 21.10 -6.92
N MET A 106 10.21 20.16 -6.33
CA MET A 106 10.01 18.83 -6.89
C MET A 106 9.28 18.87 -8.25
N ARG A 107 8.49 19.91 -8.50
CA ARG A 107 7.76 20.13 -9.75
C ARG A 107 8.58 20.84 -10.84
N GLY A 108 9.77 21.33 -10.53
CA GLY A 108 10.60 22.11 -11.47
C GLY A 108 10.12 23.54 -11.69
N ASN A 109 9.10 24.01 -10.96
CA ASN A 109 8.72 25.41 -10.94
C ASN A 109 9.60 26.14 -9.91
N ARG A 110 10.44 27.06 -10.40
CA ARG A 110 11.28 27.95 -9.58
C ARG A 110 10.61 29.30 -9.42
#